data_AF-T1CJV7-F1
#
_entry.id   AF-T1CJV7-F1
#
_cell.length_a   1.000
_cell.length_b   1.000
_cell.length_c   1.000
_cell.angle_alpha   90.00
_cell.angle_beta   90.00
_cell.angle_gamma   90.00
#
_symmetry.space_group_name_H-M   'P 1'
#
loop_
_entity.id
_entity.type
_entity.pdbx_description
1 polymer ?
#
loop_
_entity_poly.entity_id
_entity_poly.type
_entity_poly.pdbx_seq_one_letter_code
_entity_poly.pdbx_strand_id
1 'polypeptide(L)'
;MTLRDRVTTAVFGNYIDRYDIHRAVEDGATVTIYYEGRLAKLELKKDEVPRIDPSFQEVTEDEDESTREGLKRKWAQLEAMVGTPRRLKLLAKDLVNHFETRLQTLDGKAM
;
A
#
# COMPACT_ATOMS: atom_id res chain seq x y z
N MET A 1 9.81 -20.67 19.78
CA MET A 1 9.52 -19.26 20.13
C MET A 1 8.00 -19.13 20.22
N THR A 2 7.47 -19.02 21.44
CA THR A 2 6.01 -19.01 21.65
C THR A 2 5.48 -17.58 21.52
N LEU A 3 4.18 -17.40 21.25
CA LEU A 3 3.58 -16.06 21.06
C LEU A 3 3.80 -15.09 22.24
N ARG A 4 4.09 -15.62 23.44
CA ARG A 4 4.37 -14.82 24.64
C ARG A 4 5.69 -14.04 24.55
N ASP A 5 6.68 -14.55 23.81
CA ASP A 5 7.98 -13.89 23.62
C ASP A 5 7.91 -12.63 22.75
N ARG A 6 6.78 -12.38 22.08
CA ARG A 6 6.57 -11.23 21.19
C ARG A 6 5.82 -10.07 21.85
N VAL A 7 5.31 -10.27 23.06
CA VAL A 7 4.58 -9.24 23.79
C VAL A 7 5.57 -8.50 24.69
N THR A 8 5.88 -7.25 24.35
CA THR A 8 6.88 -6.42 25.05
C THR A 8 6.61 -6.37 26.56
N THR A 9 5.35 -6.29 26.98
CA THR A 9 4.97 -6.26 28.40
C THR A 9 5.13 -7.60 29.11
N ALA A 10 5.08 -8.73 28.40
CA ALA A 10 5.29 -10.06 28.99
C ALA A 10 6.79 -10.32 29.28
N VAL A 11 7.68 -9.68 28.52
CA VAL A 11 9.14 -9.80 28.68
C VAL A 11 9.69 -8.72 29.62
N PHE A 12 9.22 -7.48 29.48
CA PHE A 12 9.79 -6.32 30.18
C PHE A 12 8.91 -5.78 31.32
N GLY A 13 7.72 -6.34 31.54
CA GLY A 13 6.78 -5.88 32.56
C GLY A 13 5.98 -4.65 32.14
N ASN A 14 5.48 -3.90 33.12
CA ASN A 14 4.62 -2.73 32.86
C ASN A 14 5.42 -1.53 32.35
N TYR A 15 4.77 -0.66 31.58
CA TYR A 15 5.34 0.62 31.17
C TYR A 15 5.62 1.50 32.40
N ILE A 16 6.84 2.06 32.47
CA ILE A 16 7.24 3.02 33.51
C ILE A 16 6.66 4.41 33.20
N ASP A 17 6.68 4.79 31.92
CA ASP A 17 6.02 5.98 31.39
C ASP A 17 5.53 5.68 29.96
N ARG A 18 4.52 6.43 29.49
CA ARG A 18 4.00 6.33 28.13
C ARG A 18 3.88 7.71 27.52
N TYR A 19 4.59 7.89 26.42
CA TYR A 19 4.49 9.05 25.56
C TYR A 19 3.85 8.62 24.24
N ASP A 20 2.59 8.97 24.04
CA ASP A 20 1.83 8.60 22.85
C ASP A 20 1.87 9.71 21.79
N ILE A 21 1.36 9.38 20.61
CA ILE A 21 1.31 10.32 19.48
C ILE A 21 0.42 11.53 19.80
N HIS A 22 -0.58 11.39 20.68
CA HIS A 22 -1.44 12.51 21.05
C HIS A 22 -0.66 13.56 21.84
N ARG A 23 0.07 13.14 22.89
CA ARG A 23 0.96 14.01 23.67
C ARG A 23 2.01 14.67 22.78
N ALA A 24 2.56 13.93 21.82
CA ALA A 24 3.53 14.43 20.87
C ALA A 24 2.97 15.47 19.87
N VAL A 25 1.66 15.48 19.64
CA VAL A 25 1.02 16.51 18.82
C VAL A 25 0.69 17.74 19.67
N GLU A 26 0.26 17.53 20.93
CA GLU A 26 -0.09 18.61 21.87
C GLU A 26 1.11 19.48 22.27
N ASP A 27 2.28 18.87 22.49
CA ASP A 27 3.51 19.59 22.83
C ASP A 27 4.28 20.11 21.60
N GLY A 28 3.77 19.83 20.40
CA GLY A 28 4.35 20.26 19.13
C GLY A 28 5.62 19.51 18.71
N ALA A 29 5.97 18.40 19.38
CA ALA A 29 7.06 17.53 18.95
C ALA A 29 6.79 16.88 17.57
N THR A 30 5.52 16.71 17.21
CA THR A 30 5.05 16.17 15.93
C THR A 30 3.92 17.02 15.35
N VAL A 31 3.75 16.94 14.03
CA VAL A 31 2.65 17.58 13.31
C VAL A 31 1.48 16.62 13.13
N THR A 32 0.26 17.15 13.15
CA THR A 32 -0.97 16.37 12.95
C THR A 32 -1.02 15.72 11.57
N ILE A 33 -1.36 14.43 11.54
CA ILE A 33 -1.56 13.67 10.29
C ILE A 33 -3.04 13.70 9.92
N TYR A 34 -3.34 14.13 8.70
CA TYR A 34 -4.68 14.07 8.11
C TYR A 34 -4.76 12.92 7.11
N TYR A 35 -5.71 12.01 7.29
CA TYR A 35 -5.94 10.88 6.39
C TYR A 35 -7.17 11.10 5.51
N GLU A 36 -6.98 11.03 4.20
CA GLU A 36 -8.07 11.03 3.20
C GLU A 36 -8.14 9.66 2.52
N GLY A 37 -9.17 8.88 2.85
CA GLY A 37 -9.41 7.60 2.18
C GLY A 37 -10.00 7.81 0.78
N ARG A 38 -9.21 7.54 -0.28
CA ARG A 38 -9.66 7.63 -1.68
C ARG A 38 -9.82 6.24 -2.28
N LEU A 39 -11.08 5.82 -2.47
CA LEU A 39 -11.44 4.54 -3.12
C LEU A 39 -11.72 4.76 -4.60
N ALA A 40 -10.73 4.45 -5.46
CA ALA A 40 -10.96 4.35 -6.90
C ALA A 40 -11.76 3.07 -7.19
N LYS A 41 -13.10 3.17 -7.30
CA LYS A 41 -13.95 2.08 -7.81
C LYS A 41 -13.64 1.87 -9.29
N LEU A 42 -12.77 0.92 -9.61
CA LEU A 42 -12.64 0.40 -10.97
C LEU A 42 -13.37 -0.94 -11.05
N GLU A 43 -14.44 -0.97 -11.83
CA GLU A 43 -15.02 -2.22 -12.30
C GLU A 43 -14.08 -2.81 -13.36
N LEU A 44 -13.48 -3.95 -13.03
CA LEU A 44 -12.64 -4.72 -13.94
C LEU A 44 -13.54 -5.36 -14.99
N LYS A 45 -13.35 -5.00 -16.26
CA LYS A 45 -13.96 -5.74 -17.37
C LYS A 45 -13.21 -7.07 -17.50
N LYS A 46 -13.96 -8.17 -17.64
CA LYS A 46 -13.39 -9.53 -17.81
C LYS A 46 -12.48 -9.65 -19.05
N ASP A 47 -12.60 -8.74 -20.01
CA ASP A 47 -11.76 -8.65 -21.20
C ASP A 47 -10.37 -8.02 -20.95
N GLU A 48 -10.14 -7.42 -19.77
CA GLU A 48 -8.85 -6.79 -19.40
C GLU A 48 -7.97 -7.71 -18.54
N VAL A 49 -8.19 -9.03 -18.58
CA VAL A 49 -7.27 -10.00 -17.95
C VAL A 49 -5.93 -9.93 -18.70
N PRO A 50 -4.84 -9.51 -18.04
CA PRO A 50 -3.58 -9.33 -18.73
C PRO A 50 -3.00 -10.67 -19.16
N ARG A 51 -2.33 -10.65 -20.32
CA ARG A 51 -1.43 -11.72 -20.75
C ARG A 51 -0.22 -11.68 -19.82
N ILE A 52 0.02 -12.80 -19.14
CA ILE A 52 1.17 -13.00 -18.24
C ILE A 52 2.44 -12.43 -18.90
N ASP A 53 3.05 -11.46 -18.24
CA ASP A 53 4.25 -10.77 -18.70
C ASP A 53 5.39 -11.78 -18.99
N PRO A 54 6.17 -11.63 -20.09
CA PRO A 54 7.32 -12.48 -20.35
C PRO A 54 8.35 -12.50 -19.21
N SER A 55 8.51 -11.41 -18.45
CA SER A 55 9.38 -11.38 -17.26
C SER A 55 8.91 -12.32 -16.15
N PHE A 56 7.62 -12.64 -16.08
CA PHE A 56 7.12 -13.64 -15.15
C PHE A 56 7.49 -15.07 -15.57
N GLN A 57 7.55 -15.32 -16.89
CA GLN A 57 7.94 -16.65 -17.41
C GLN A 57 9.42 -16.94 -17.09
N GLU A 58 10.28 -15.94 -17.24
CA GLU A 58 11.71 -16.03 -16.90
C GLU A 58 11.94 -16.29 -15.40
N VAL A 59 11.19 -15.61 -14.52
CA VAL A 59 11.33 -15.79 -13.05
C VAL A 59 10.76 -17.13 -12.56
N THR A 60 9.87 -17.77 -13.33
CA THR A 60 9.24 -19.05 -12.96
C THR A 60 9.74 -20.24 -13.80
N GLU A 61 10.86 -20.06 -14.50
CA GLU A 61 11.43 -21.07 -15.38
C GLU A 61 11.96 -22.27 -14.57
N ASP A 62 12.57 -22.03 -13.42
CA ASP A 62 13.13 -23.07 -12.52
C ASP A 62 12.10 -23.77 -11.60
N GLU A 63 10.83 -23.35 -11.61
CA GLU A 63 9.78 -23.89 -10.73
C GLU A 63 9.02 -25.06 -11.36
N ASP A 64 8.56 -26.00 -10.53
CA ASP A 64 7.72 -27.13 -10.99
C ASP A 64 6.47 -26.66 -11.75
N GLU A 65 6.06 -27.42 -12.78
CA GLU A 65 4.93 -27.07 -13.68
C GLU A 65 3.62 -26.75 -12.92
N SER A 66 3.35 -27.51 -11.85
CA SER A 66 2.20 -27.31 -10.96
C SER A 66 2.28 -25.98 -10.17
N THR A 67 3.48 -25.65 -9.68
CA THR A 67 3.75 -24.40 -8.95
C THR A 67 3.67 -23.20 -9.90
N ARG A 68 4.20 -23.35 -11.12
CA ARG A 68 4.16 -22.35 -12.18
C ARG A 68 2.72 -21.99 -12.57
N GLU A 69 1.82 -22.95 -12.77
CA GLU A 69 0.41 -22.66 -13.07
C GLU A 69 -0.31 -21.94 -11.92
N GLY A 70 -0.03 -22.32 -10.67
CA GLY A 70 -0.58 -21.66 -9.50
C GLY A 70 -0.12 -20.20 -9.37
N LEU A 71 1.17 -19.94 -9.61
CA LEU A 71 1.75 -18.59 -9.60
C LEU A 71 1.21 -17.76 -10.76
N LYS A 72 1.07 -18.33 -11.97
CA LYS A 72 0.44 -17.66 -13.13
C LYS A 72 -0.95 -17.14 -12.81
N ARG A 73 -1.80 -17.95 -12.16
CA ARG A 73 -3.17 -17.54 -11.79
C ARG A 73 -3.18 -16.42 -10.76
N LYS A 74 -2.32 -16.50 -9.73
CA LYS A 74 -2.21 -15.45 -8.70
C LYS A 74 -1.69 -14.14 -9.27
N TRP A 75 -0.69 -14.20 -10.15
CA TRP A 75 -0.13 -13.03 -10.81
C TRP A 75 -1.08 -12.39 -11.80
N ALA A 76 -1.77 -13.17 -12.64
CA ALA A 76 -2.79 -12.63 -13.53
C ALA A 76 -3.92 -11.93 -12.76
N GLN A 77 -4.30 -12.43 -11.57
CA GLN A 77 -5.27 -11.76 -10.70
C GLN A 77 -4.72 -10.46 -10.10
N LEU A 78 -3.46 -10.45 -9.65
CA LEU A 78 -2.81 -9.25 -9.10
C LEU A 78 -2.60 -8.18 -10.18
N GLU A 79 -2.14 -8.58 -11.36
CA GLU A 79 -1.92 -7.68 -12.49
C GLU A 79 -3.25 -7.18 -13.06
N ALA A 80 -4.29 -8.02 -13.12
CA ALA A 80 -5.64 -7.53 -13.42
C ALA A 80 -6.08 -6.46 -12.39
N MET A 81 -5.80 -6.69 -11.11
CA MET A 81 -6.18 -5.76 -10.04
C MET A 81 -5.38 -4.45 -10.06
N VAL A 82 -4.08 -4.48 -10.37
CA VAL A 82 -3.15 -3.35 -10.22
C VAL A 82 -2.82 -2.66 -11.55
N GLY A 83 -2.86 -3.40 -12.65
CA GLY A 83 -2.09 -3.09 -13.86
C GLY A 83 -2.86 -2.54 -15.06
N THR A 84 -4.16 -2.31 -14.99
CA THR A 84 -4.86 -1.70 -16.14
C THR A 84 -4.29 -0.29 -16.38
N PRO A 85 -3.75 0.03 -17.57
CA PRO A 85 -3.20 1.37 -17.85
C PRO A 85 -4.19 2.49 -17.58
N ARG A 86 -5.49 2.18 -17.69
CA ARG A 86 -6.61 3.04 -17.31
C ARG A 86 -6.61 3.39 -15.82
N ARG A 87 -6.37 2.43 -14.92
CA ARG A 87 -6.28 2.65 -13.46
C ARG A 87 -5.12 3.57 -13.13
N LEU A 88 -3.94 3.29 -13.70
CA LEU A 88 -2.75 4.10 -13.47
C LEU A 88 -2.96 5.56 -13.89
N LYS A 89 -3.58 5.79 -15.05
CA LYS A 89 -3.93 7.17 -15.50
C LYS A 89 -4.91 7.87 -14.56
N LEU A 90 -5.93 7.16 -14.08
CA LEU A 90 -6.91 7.72 -13.14
C LEU A 90 -6.25 8.07 -11.80
N LEU A 91 -5.40 7.18 -11.28
CA LEU A 91 -4.67 7.40 -10.04
C LEU A 91 -3.68 8.57 -10.17
N ALA A 92 -2.91 8.62 -11.26
CA ALA A 92 -1.97 9.70 -11.51
C ALA A 92 -2.68 11.06 -11.60
N LYS A 93 -3.82 11.12 -12.29
CA LYS A 93 -4.62 12.34 -12.37
C LYS A 93 -5.16 12.77 -10.99
N ASP A 94 -5.67 11.84 -10.20
CA ASP A 94 -6.17 12.14 -8.85
C ASP A 94 -5.04 12.64 -7.93
N LEU A 95 -3.86 12.03 -7.99
CA LEU A 95 -2.69 12.46 -7.22
C LEU A 95 -2.24 13.88 -7.57
N VAL A 96 -2.12 14.21 -8.86
CA VAL A 96 -1.74 15.55 -9.32
C VAL A 96 -2.78 16.58 -8.88
N ASN A 97 -4.06 16.31 -9.10
CA ASN A 97 -5.14 17.19 -8.67
C ASN A 97 -5.13 17.43 -7.15
N HIS A 98 -4.90 16.38 -6.36
CA HIS A 98 -4.82 16.48 -4.91
C HIS A 98 -3.63 17.34 -4.47
N PHE A 99 -2.46 17.12 -5.08
CA PHE A 99 -1.25 17.87 -4.79
C PHE A 99 -1.42 19.37 -5.10
N GLU A 100 -1.95 19.72 -6.27
CA GLU A 100 -2.20 21.11 -6.67
C GLU A 100 -3.24 21.79 -5.76
N THR A 101 -4.33 21.09 -5.42
CA THR A 101 -5.36 21.62 -4.51
C THR A 101 -4.76 21.91 -3.12
N ARG A 102 -3.86 21.04 -2.65
CA ARG A 102 -3.19 21.20 -1.37
C ARG A 102 -2.23 22.39 -1.37
N LEU A 103 -1.50 22.60 -2.46
CA LEU A 103 -0.61 23.76 -2.62
C LEU A 103 -1.37 25.10 -2.63
N GLN A 104 -2.60 25.13 -3.17
CA GLN A 104 -3.41 26.35 -3.17
C GLN A 104 -3.99 26.71 -1.79
N THR A 105 -4.10 25.74 -0.89
CA THR A 105 -4.82 25.89 0.39
C THR A 105 -3.91 25.91 1.61
N LEU A 106 -2.70 25.37 1.51
CA LEU A 106 -1.71 25.40 2.57
C LEU A 106 -0.34 25.81 2.01
N ASP A 107 0.25 26.88 2.55
CA ASP A 107 1.70 27.14 2.52
C ASP A 107 2.39 26.10 3.41
N GLY A 108 2.46 24.86 2.93
CA GLY A 108 3.09 23.75 3.64
C GLY A 108 4.59 23.69 3.39
N LYS A 109 5.35 23.16 4.36
CA LYS A 109 6.79 22.83 4.28
C LYS A 109 7.18 21.80 3.19
N ALA A 110 6.25 21.47 2.30
CA ALA A 110 6.46 20.59 1.14
C ALA A 110 6.81 21.41 -0.12
N MET A 111 6.92 22.74 0.00
CA MET A 111 7.87 23.53 -0.79
C MET A 111 9.25 23.51 -0.13
#